data_AF-A0A845ZUR4-F1
#
_entry.id   AF-A0A845ZUR4-F1
#
_cell.length_a   1.000
_cell.length_b   1.000
_cell.length_c   1.000
_cell.angle_alpha   90.00
_cell.angle_beta   90.00
_cell.angle_gamma   90.00
#
_symmetry.space_group_name_H-M   'P 1'
#
loop_
_entity.id
_entity.type
_entity.pdbx_description
1 polymer ?
#
loop_
_entity_poly.entity_id
_entity_poly.type
_entity_poly.pdbx_seq_one_letter_code
_entity_poly.pdbx_strand_id
1 'polypeptide(L)'
;MTLSQDLINLNTQLRAQQPEEAKLIMAKAGEDLANSGIVDNSLNVGDKSPNFTLPNAVGKLVELQDLLATGAVVISFYRGQWCPYCNLELRALQQFLPEIQKLGATLVAISPQTP
;
A
#
# COMPACT_ATOMS: atom_id res chain seq x y z
N MET A 1 16.88 -7.88 -9.44
CA MET A 1 16.16 -6.75 -10.05
C MET A 1 15.62 -5.88 -8.91
N THR A 2 15.50 -4.58 -9.10
CA THR A 2 14.93 -3.69 -8.08
C THR A 2 13.41 -3.69 -8.18
N LEU A 3 12.71 -3.38 -7.07
CA LEU A 3 11.25 -3.25 -7.08
C LEU A 3 10.79 -2.27 -8.17
N SER A 4 11.48 -1.15 -8.35
CA SER A 4 11.17 -0.15 -9.39
C SER A 4 11.21 -0.76 -10.79
N GLN A 5 12.21 -1.59 -11.10
CA GLN A 5 12.30 -2.24 -12.40
C GLN A 5 11.18 -3.27 -12.60
N ASP A 6 10.87 -4.06 -11.55
CA ASP A 6 9.80 -5.06 -11.61
C ASP A 6 8.43 -4.40 -11.83
N LEU A 7 8.17 -3.27 -11.18
CA LEU A 7 6.93 -2.50 -11.36
C LEU A 7 6.81 -1.90 -12.77
N ILE A 8 7.89 -1.35 -13.33
CA ILE A 8 7.92 -0.81 -14.70
C ILE A 8 7.65 -1.93 -15.72
N ASN A 9 8.31 -3.07 -15.55
CA ASN A 9 8.13 -4.24 -16.42
C ASN A 9 6.69 -4.75 -16.37
N LEU A 10 6.15 -4.93 -15.16
CA LEU A 10 4.76 -5.36 -14.96
C LEU A 10 3.78 -4.37 -15.58
N ASN A 11 3.97 -3.07 -15.38
CA ASN A 11 3.10 -2.05 -15.95
C ASN A 11 3.10 -2.09 -17.48
N THR A 12 4.28 -2.17 -18.09
CA THR A 12 4.44 -2.23 -19.54
C THR A 12 3.74 -3.45 -20.12
N GLN A 13 3.93 -4.62 -19.49
CA GLN A 13 3.30 -5.86 -19.93
C GLN A 13 1.78 -5.80 -19.82
N LEU A 14 1.24 -5.36 -18.68
CA LEU A 14 -0.20 -5.29 -18.48
C LEU A 14 -0.86 -4.31 -19.45
N ARG A 15 -0.25 -3.15 -19.69
CA ARG A 15 -0.80 -2.16 -20.64
C ARG A 15 -0.76 -2.65 -22.09
N ALA A 16 0.23 -3.44 -22.47
CA ALA A 16 0.32 -4.00 -23.82
C ALA A 16 -0.81 -5.02 -24.10
N GLN A 17 -1.26 -5.73 -23.07
CA GLN A 17 -2.27 -6.80 -23.18
C GLN A 17 -3.71 -6.29 -23.01
N GLN A 18 -3.90 -5.07 -22.52
CA GLN A 18 -5.23 -4.52 -22.26
C GLN A 18 -5.91 -4.02 -23.54
N PRO A 19 -7.22 -4.30 -23.70
CA PRO A 19 -8.04 -3.65 -24.73
C PRO A 19 -8.05 -2.13 -24.55
N GLU A 20 -8.18 -1.40 -25.66
CA GLU A 20 -8.15 0.07 -25.63
C GLU A 20 -9.28 0.65 -24.78
N GLU A 21 -10.48 0.07 -24.84
CA GLU A 21 -11.61 0.44 -24.00
C GLU A 21 -11.28 0.36 -22.51
N ALA A 22 -10.64 -0.73 -22.07
CA ALA A 22 -10.24 -0.91 -20.67
C ALA A 22 -9.22 0.15 -20.24
N LYS A 23 -8.29 0.54 -21.12
CA LYS A 23 -7.33 1.62 -20.84
C LYS A 23 -8.03 2.97 -20.68
N LEU A 24 -9.01 3.26 -21.53
CA LEU A 24 -9.79 4.50 -21.44
C LEU A 24 -10.61 4.56 -20.14
N ILE A 25 -11.25 3.46 -19.76
CA ILE A 25 -11.97 3.36 -18.48
C ILE A 25 -11.02 3.59 -17.30
N MET A 26 -9.87 2.93 -17.29
CA MET A 26 -8.88 3.09 -16.22
C MET A 26 -8.34 4.53 -16.16
N ALA A 27 -8.03 5.13 -17.31
CA ALA A 27 -7.55 6.51 -17.38
C ALA A 27 -8.61 7.48 -16.85
N LYS A 28 -9.88 7.29 -17.25
CA LYS A 28 -10.99 8.13 -16.79
C LYS A 28 -11.23 8.00 -15.30
N ALA A 29 -11.25 6.78 -14.77
CA ALA A 29 -11.38 6.54 -13.33
C ALA A 29 -10.24 7.19 -12.53
N GLY A 30 -9.01 7.18 -13.06
CA GLY A 30 -7.87 7.87 -12.44
C GLY A 30 -8.04 9.39 -12.41
N GLU A 31 -8.52 9.98 -13.52
CA GLU A 31 -8.83 11.41 -13.61
C GLU A 31 -9.96 11.80 -12.64
N ASP A 32 -11.05 11.02 -12.60
CA ASP A 32 -12.18 11.27 -11.70
C ASP A 32 -11.76 11.19 -10.23
N LEU A 33 -10.89 10.23 -9.89
CA LEU A 33 -10.34 10.13 -8.54
C LEU A 33 -9.46 11.33 -8.19
N ALA A 34 -8.60 11.79 -9.11
CA ALA A 34 -7.79 12.98 -8.90
C ALA A 34 -8.67 14.24 -8.70
N ASN A 35 -9.73 14.37 -9.49
CA ASN A 35 -10.67 15.49 -9.43
C ASN A 35 -11.64 15.42 -8.23
N SER A 36 -11.68 14.31 -7.50
CA SER A 36 -12.52 14.18 -6.30
C SER A 36 -12.04 15.01 -5.10
N GLY A 37 -10.83 15.57 -5.17
CA GLY A 37 -10.19 16.28 -4.05
C GLY A 37 -9.64 15.34 -2.97
N ILE A 38 -9.58 14.02 -3.21
CA ILE A 38 -9.06 13.05 -2.23
C ILE A 38 -7.59 13.31 -1.88
N VAL A 39 -6.80 13.81 -2.83
CA VAL A 39 -5.39 14.15 -2.63
C VAL A 39 -5.26 15.34 -1.67
N ASP A 40 -6.11 16.35 -1.82
CA ASP A 40 -6.10 17.56 -0.97
C ASP A 40 -6.45 17.24 0.50
N ASN A 41 -7.17 16.14 0.73
CA ASN A 41 -7.54 15.64 2.05
C ASN A 41 -6.58 14.56 2.59
N SER A 42 -5.50 14.26 1.87
CA SER A 42 -4.51 13.27 2.30
C SER A 42 -3.53 13.85 3.33
N LEU A 43 -3.01 13.00 4.21
CA LEU A 43 -2.00 13.38 5.18
C LEU A 43 -0.69 13.80 4.49
N ASN A 44 -0.09 14.87 4.97
CA ASN A 44 1.20 15.39 4.53
C ASN A 44 2.31 15.06 5.52
N VAL A 45 3.56 15.26 5.09
CA VAL A 45 4.72 15.13 5.98
C VAL A 45 4.61 16.15 7.11
N GLY A 46 4.71 15.65 8.35
CA GLY A 46 4.57 16.46 9.56
C GLY A 46 3.17 16.42 10.18
N ASP A 47 2.16 15.94 9.44
CA ASP A 47 0.82 15.76 10.00
C ASP A 47 0.80 14.65 11.05
N LYS A 48 -0.05 14.82 12.06
CA LYS A 48 -0.29 13.78 13.05
C LYS A 48 -1.17 12.68 12.43
N SER A 49 -0.66 11.46 12.40
CA SER A 49 -1.46 10.30 11.98
C SER A 49 -2.71 10.17 12.89
N PRO A 50 -3.92 10.01 12.31
CA PRO A 50 -5.09 9.67 13.09
C PRO A 50 -4.90 8.29 13.72
N ASN A 51 -5.36 8.13 14.95
CA ASN A 51 -5.37 6.83 15.59
C ASN A 51 -6.50 5.96 15.01
N PHE A 52 -6.28 4.66 14.96
CA PHE A 52 -7.27 3.68 14.52
C PHE A 52 -7.00 2.33 15.17
N THR A 53 -8.04 1.50 15.21
CA THR A 53 -7.99 0.13 15.67
C THR A 53 -8.58 -0.77 14.58
N LEU A 54 -7.81 -1.74 14.10
CA LEU A 54 -8.22 -2.66 13.03
C LEU A 54 -7.98 -4.12 13.43
N PRO A 55 -8.80 -5.08 12.98
CA PRO A 55 -8.50 -6.49 13.14
C PRO A 55 -7.34 -6.90 12.23
N ASN A 56 -6.43 -7.73 12.75
CA ASN A 56 -5.44 -8.42 11.92
C ASN A 56 -6.03 -9.67 11.25
N ALA A 57 -5.22 -10.41 10.50
CA ALA A 57 -5.65 -11.58 9.74
C ALA A 57 -6.24 -12.73 10.58
N VAL A 58 -6.03 -12.75 11.90
CA VAL A 58 -6.61 -13.74 12.83
C VAL A 58 -7.71 -13.14 13.72
N GLY A 59 -8.20 -11.93 13.39
CA GLY A 59 -9.29 -11.26 14.10
C GLY A 59 -8.87 -10.53 15.39
N LYS A 60 -7.57 -10.48 15.72
CA LYS A 60 -7.09 -9.73 16.88
C LYS A 60 -7.02 -8.24 16.55
N LEU A 61 -7.59 -7.41 17.42
CA LEU A 61 -7.51 -5.96 17.29
C LEU A 61 -6.08 -5.45 17.52
N VAL A 62 -5.65 -4.52 16.67
CA VAL A 62 -4.37 -3.82 16.73
C VAL A 62 -4.65 -2.32 16.64
N GLU A 63 -4.16 -1.56 17.62
CA GLU A 63 -4.26 -0.10 17.66
C GLU A 63 -2.94 0.55 17.21
N LEU A 64 -3.01 1.62 16.41
CA LEU A 64 -1.81 2.29 15.92
C LEU A 64 -0.97 2.89 17.06
N GLN A 65 -1.61 3.48 18.08
CA GLN A 65 -0.89 4.04 19.23
C GLN A 65 -0.10 2.99 20.02
N ASP A 66 -0.62 1.77 20.16
CA ASP A 66 0.11 0.68 20.81
C ASP A 66 1.39 0.33 20.05
N LEU A 67 1.33 0.32 18.71
CA LEU A 67 2.52 0.09 17.88
C LEU A 67 3.52 1.25 18.00
N LEU A 68 3.04 2.49 17.95
CA LEU A 68 3.88 3.69 18.09
C LEU A 68 4.55 3.80 19.47
N ALA A 69 3.94 3.23 20.51
CA ALA A 69 4.55 3.15 21.84
C ALA A 69 5.79 2.23 21.86
N THR A 70 5.92 1.30 20.89
CA THR A 70 7.06 0.38 20.79
C THR A 70 8.18 0.88 19.87
N GLY A 71 7.87 1.79 18.94
CA GLY A 71 8.84 2.29 17.98
C GLY A 71 8.18 2.93 16.76
N ALA A 72 9.00 3.24 15.74
CA ALA A 72 8.50 3.78 14.49
C ALA A 72 7.58 2.75 13.78
N VAL A 73 6.59 3.23 13.03
CA VAL A 73 5.68 2.35 12.28
C VAL A 73 5.77 2.69 10.79
N VAL A 74 6.03 1.69 9.98
CA VAL A 74 5.95 1.75 8.52
C VAL A 74 4.62 1.13 8.11
N ILE A 75 3.73 1.91 7.50
CA ILE A 75 2.41 1.45 7.03
C ILE A 75 2.45 1.36 5.51
N SER A 76 2.17 0.17 4.94
CA SER A 76 1.90 -0.01 3.51
C SER A 76 0.41 -0.32 3.31
N PHE A 77 -0.28 0.57 2.62
CA PHE A 77 -1.66 0.34 2.18
C PHE A 77 -1.65 -0.37 0.84
N TYR A 78 -2.35 -1.50 0.74
CA TYR A 78 -2.45 -2.27 -0.49
C TYR A 78 -3.90 -2.67 -0.77
N ARG A 79 -4.19 -3.00 -2.04
CA ARG A 79 -5.58 -3.26 -2.49
C ARG A 79 -6.11 -4.64 -2.08
N GLY A 80 -5.24 -5.64 -2.04
CA GLY A 80 -5.59 -7.04 -1.81
C GLY A 80 -4.68 -8.01 -2.56
N GLN A 81 -4.78 -9.30 -2.25
CA GLN A 81 -3.96 -10.38 -2.82
C GLN A 81 -4.09 -10.53 -4.34
N TRP A 82 -5.21 -10.08 -4.91
CA TRP A 82 -5.50 -10.09 -6.34
C TRP A 82 -4.70 -9.06 -7.13
N CYS A 83 -4.05 -8.11 -6.45
CA CYS A 83 -3.31 -7.01 -7.07
C CYS A 83 -1.85 -7.43 -7.34
N PRO A 84 -1.42 -7.56 -8.61
CA PRO A 84 -0.06 -8.04 -8.92
C PRO A 84 1.03 -7.04 -8.49
N TYR A 85 0.76 -5.73 -8.59
CA TYR A 85 1.68 -4.69 -8.11
C TYR A 85 1.90 -4.79 -6.59
N CYS A 86 0.83 -5.01 -5.84
CA CYS A 86 0.85 -5.11 -4.40
C CYS A 86 1.67 -6.32 -3.94
N ASN A 87 1.57 -7.45 -4.66
CA ASN A 87 2.35 -8.64 -4.35
C ASN A 87 3.86 -8.44 -4.58
N LEU A 88 4.26 -7.63 -5.58
CA LEU A 88 5.65 -7.25 -5.78
C LEU A 88 6.17 -6.36 -4.65
N GLU A 89 5.39 -5.34 -4.28
CA GLU A 89 5.72 -4.42 -3.18
C GLU A 89 5.85 -5.18 -1.84
N LEU A 90 4.87 -6.02 -1.50
CA LEU A 90 4.88 -6.82 -0.27
C LEU A 90 6.07 -7.78 -0.23
N ARG A 91 6.43 -8.39 -1.36
CA ARG A 91 7.64 -9.23 -1.45
C ARG A 91 8.91 -8.44 -1.18
N ALA A 92 9.03 -7.23 -1.74
CA ALA A 92 10.18 -6.38 -1.50
C ALA A 92 10.23 -5.93 -0.03
N LEU A 93 9.12 -5.47 0.54
CA LEU A 93 9.03 -5.13 1.96
C LEU A 93 9.39 -6.31 2.87
N GLN A 94 8.96 -7.52 2.52
CA GLN A 94 9.32 -8.74 3.25
C GLN A 94 10.84 -9.04 3.21
N GLN A 95 11.52 -8.74 2.10
CA GLN A 95 12.98 -8.88 1.99
C GLN A 95 13.71 -7.86 2.89
N PHE A 96 13.17 -6.64 3.02
CA PHE A 96 13.74 -5.58 3.86
C PHE A 96 13.25 -5.62 5.33
N LEU A 97 12.30 -6.49 5.67
CA LEU A 97 11.74 -6.59 7.03
C LEU A 97 12.83 -6.70 8.12
N PRO A 98 13.90 -7.52 7.98
CA PRO A 98 14.94 -7.58 9.00
C PRO A 98 15.66 -6.24 9.23
N GLU A 99 15.86 -5.45 8.17
CA GLU A 99 16.51 -4.13 8.27
C GLU A 99 15.58 -3.10 8.91
N ILE A 100 14.30 -3.11 8.54
CA ILE A 100 13.25 -2.28 9.15
C ILE A 100 13.19 -2.55 10.66
N GLN A 101 13.16 -3.83 11.05
CA GLN A 101 13.13 -4.24 12.46
C GLN A 101 14.42 -3.87 13.20
N LYS A 102 15.59 -3.99 12.55
CA LYS A 102 16.89 -3.58 13.12
C LYS A 102 16.93 -2.08 13.45
N LEU A 103 16.19 -1.26 12.70
CA LEU A 103 16.03 0.18 12.96
C LEU A 103 14.98 0.49 14.05
N GLY A 104 14.41 -0.54 14.69
CA GLY A 104 13.39 -0.38 15.73
C GLY A 104 12.00 -0.06 15.18
N ALA A 105 11.74 -0.31 13.90
CA ALA A 105 10.46 -0.04 13.27
C ALA A 105 9.60 -1.31 13.12
N THR A 106 8.29 -1.14 13.22
CA THR A 106 7.30 -2.18 12.92
C THR A 106 6.70 -1.93 11.54
N LEU A 107 6.73 -2.95 10.68
CA LEU A 107 6.03 -2.91 9.38
C LEU A 107 4.61 -3.47 9.54
N VAL A 108 3.61 -2.73 9.08
CA VAL A 108 2.22 -3.19 8.97
C VAL A 108 1.70 -3.00 7.55
N ALA A 109 0.99 -4.01 7.05
CA ALA A 109 0.31 -3.97 5.76
C ALA A 109 -1.22 -3.94 5.98
N ILE A 110 -1.89 -2.93 5.43
CA ILE A 110 -3.33 -2.71 5.61
C ILE A 110 -4.03 -2.83 4.26
N SER A 111 -5.14 -3.58 4.21
CA SER A 111 -5.95 -3.76 3.01
C SER A 111 -7.44 -3.76 3.35
N PRO A 112 -8.31 -3.26 2.45
CA PRO A 112 -9.75 -3.39 2.60
C PRO A 112 -10.25 -4.84 2.39
N GLN A 113 -9.42 -5.73 1.85
CA GLN A 113 -9.74 -7.14 1.69
C GLN A 113 -9.75 -7.85 3.04
N THR A 114 -10.84 -8.55 3.35
CA THR A 114 -10.94 -9.45 4.51
C THR A 114 -10.21 -10.78 4.27
N PRO A 115 -9.69 -11.44 5.31
CA PRO A 115 -9.08 -12.77 5.22
C PRO A 115 -9.95 -13.82 4.53
#